data_AF-A0A7R9PFP0-F1
#
_entry.id   AF-A0A7R9PFP0-F1
#
_cell.length_a   1.000
_cell.length_b   1.000
_cell.length_c   1.000
_cell.angle_alpha   90.00
_cell.angle_beta   90.00
_cell.angle_gamma   90.00
#
_symmetry.space_group_name_H-M   'P 1'
#
loop_
_entity.id
_entity.type
_entity.pdbx_description
1 polymer ?
#
loop_
_entity_poly.entity_id
_entity_poly.type
_entity_poly.pdbx_seq_one_letter_code
_entity_poly.pdbx_strand_id
1 'polypeptide(L)'
;MDNNGIEDEIKRYLRILELEPKENSQSHTLSGGMKRKLSAAVALCGNSQVSGYSPSIPVVMFDEPTSGMDPAARRTLWDLLRSEKQGRTIMLTTHFMDEADLLGDRIAIMAGGGLQCCGSSFFLKKRFGERVYVLKDILSATTYYHPYRLY
;
A
#
# COMPACT_ATOMS: atom_id res chain seq x y z
N MET A 1 9.17 -17.46 -13.05
CA MET A 1 8.71 -16.45 -14.02
C MET A 1 9.70 -16.47 -15.17
N ASP A 2 9.21 -16.53 -16.40
CA ASP A 2 10.01 -16.28 -17.59
C ASP A 2 10.44 -14.80 -17.64
N ASN A 3 11.58 -14.48 -18.27
CA ASN A 3 12.10 -13.11 -18.31
C ASN A 3 11.10 -12.11 -18.91
N ASN A 4 10.26 -12.56 -19.85
CA ASN A 4 9.25 -11.72 -20.49
C ASN A 4 8.15 -11.27 -19.50
N GLY A 5 7.71 -12.14 -18.59
CA GLY A 5 6.66 -11.79 -17.63
C GLY A 5 7.09 -10.73 -16.61
N ILE A 6 8.38 -10.69 -16.26
CA ILE A 6 8.92 -9.68 -15.34
C ILE A 6 9.01 -8.32 -16.03
N GLU A 7 9.49 -8.27 -17.28
CA GLU A 7 9.57 -7.02 -18.04
C GLU A 7 8.19 -6.39 -18.26
N ASP A 8 7.18 -7.19 -18.56
CA ASP A 8 5.81 -6.71 -18.74
C ASP A 8 5.23 -6.16 -17.42
N GLU A 9 5.52 -6.82 -16.29
CA GLU A 9 5.13 -6.33 -14.96
C GLU A 9 5.81 -4.99 -14.64
N ILE A 10 7.12 -4.86 -14.90
CA ILE A 10 7.86 -3.62 -14.69
C ILE A 10 7.25 -2.50 -15.54
N LYS A 11 7.05 -2.73 -16.84
CA LYS A 11 6.44 -1.74 -17.75
C LYS A 11 5.05 -1.33 -17.29
N ARG A 12 4.25 -2.28 -16.78
CA ARG A 12 2.92 -1.99 -16.22
C ARG A 12 3.00 -1.02 -15.04
N TYR A 13 3.88 -1.27 -14.05
CA TYR A 13 4.02 -0.36 -12.91
C TYR A 13 4.59 1.00 -13.31
N LEU A 14 5.58 1.03 -14.21
CA LEU A 14 6.14 2.30 -14.72
C LEU A 14 5.06 3.15 -15.38
N ARG A 15 4.14 2.54 -16.14
CA ARG A 15 3.02 3.24 -16.76
C ARG A 15 2.03 3.77 -15.73
N ILE A 16 1.56 2.92 -14.82
CA ILE A 16 0.57 3.33 -13.79
C ILE A 16 1.13 4.47 -12.93
N LEU A 17 2.43 4.43 -12.62
CA LEU A 17 3.09 5.44 -11.80
C LEU A 17 3.62 6.64 -12.59
N GLU A 18 3.42 6.69 -13.90
CA GLU A 18 3.87 7.77 -14.79
C GLU A 18 5.41 7.96 -14.74
N LEU A 19 6.15 6.86 -14.61
CA LEU A 19 7.60 6.81 -14.58
C LEU A 19 8.24 6.40 -15.92
N GLU A 20 7.44 6.05 -16.94
CA GLU A 20 7.92 5.71 -18.30
C GLU A 20 8.97 6.71 -18.86
N PRO A 21 8.79 8.04 -18.75
CA PRO A 21 9.78 9.00 -19.27
C PRO A 21 11.14 8.96 -18.54
N LYS A 22 11.21 8.28 -17.40
CA LYS A 22 12.37 8.19 -16.51
C LYS A 22 12.85 6.75 -16.32
N GLU A 23 12.38 5.81 -17.14
CA GLU A 23 12.76 4.38 -17.07
C GLU A 23 14.28 4.17 -17.05
N ASN A 24 15.01 4.86 -17.93
CA ASN A 24 16.47 4.76 -18.04
C ASN A 24 17.23 5.78 -17.17
N SER A 25 16.53 6.53 -16.32
CA SER A 25 17.17 7.53 -15.44
C SER A 25 17.68 6.87 -14.16
N GLN A 26 18.82 7.33 -13.66
CA GLN A 26 19.35 6.83 -12.39
C GLN A 26 18.46 7.30 -11.22
N SER A 27 18.17 6.40 -10.28
CA SER A 27 17.23 6.65 -9.18
C SER A 27 17.56 7.90 -8.36
N HIS A 28 18.84 8.25 -8.20
CA HIS A 28 19.26 9.44 -7.45
C HIS A 28 18.82 10.76 -8.11
N THR A 29 18.62 10.77 -9.44
CA THR A 29 18.17 11.93 -10.23
C THR A 29 16.67 12.17 -10.18
N LEU A 30 15.90 11.23 -9.62
CA LEU A 30 14.45 11.33 -9.48
C LEU A 30 14.07 12.32 -8.37
N SER A 31 12.92 12.98 -8.54
CA SER A 31 12.33 13.81 -7.48
C SER A 31 11.93 12.94 -6.27
N GLY A 32 11.71 13.57 -5.11
CA GLY A 32 11.28 12.84 -3.90
C GLY A 32 10.01 12.00 -4.14
N GLY A 33 9.01 12.57 -4.80
CA GLY A 33 7.78 11.85 -5.14
C GLY A 33 8.01 10.71 -6.14
N MET A 34 8.86 10.91 -7.16
CA MET A 34 9.23 9.83 -8.09
C MET A 34 9.97 8.69 -7.40
N LYS A 35 10.84 8.98 -6.44
CA LYS A 35 11.52 7.95 -5.62
C LYS A 35 10.52 7.15 -4.78
N ARG A 36 9.50 7.79 -4.19
CA ARG A 36 8.41 7.12 -3.47
C ARG A 36 7.60 6.20 -4.39
N LYS A 37 7.21 6.70 -5.58
CA LYS A 37 6.55 5.88 -6.61
C LYS A 37 7.40 4.67 -7.00
N LEU A 38 8.69 4.87 -7.29
CA LEU A 38 9.61 3.79 -7.63
C LEU A 38 9.74 2.77 -6.49
N SER A 39 9.88 3.22 -5.24
CA SER A 39 9.92 2.35 -4.07
C SER A 39 8.65 1.51 -3.94
N ALA A 40 7.48 2.09 -4.24
CA ALA A 40 6.23 1.36 -4.24
C ALA A 40 6.17 0.30 -5.34
N ALA A 41 6.60 0.63 -6.56
CA ALA A 41 6.70 -0.32 -7.66
C ALA A 41 7.57 -1.52 -7.26
N VAL A 42 8.77 -1.27 -6.72
CA VAL A 42 9.71 -2.31 -6.31
C VAL A 42 9.11 -3.22 -5.25
N ALA A 43 8.39 -2.67 -4.27
CA ALA A 43 7.74 -3.46 -3.22
C ALA A 43 6.56 -4.31 -3.73
N LEU A 44 5.93 -3.89 -4.83
CA LEU A 44 4.78 -4.58 -5.43
C LEU A 44 5.19 -5.58 -6.51
N CYS A 45 6.32 -5.36 -7.18
CA CYS A 45 6.93 -6.26 -8.15
C CYS A 45 7.27 -7.62 -7.51
N GLY A 46 7.09 -8.69 -8.29
CA GLY A 46 7.55 -10.02 -7.87
C GLY A 46 6.62 -10.72 -6.90
N ASN A 47 5.33 -10.86 -7.28
CA ASN A 47 4.32 -11.72 -6.66
C ASN A 47 4.97 -12.84 -5.85
N SER A 48 4.99 -12.74 -4.51
CA SER A 48 5.66 -13.73 -3.65
C SER A 48 4.86 -15.02 -3.57
N GLN A 49 4.76 -15.74 -4.69
CA GLN A 49 4.51 -17.16 -4.70
C GLN A 49 5.88 -17.83 -4.72
N VAL A 50 6.50 -17.95 -3.55
CA VAL A 50 7.62 -18.87 -3.39
C VAL A 50 7.04 -20.28 -3.53
N SER A 51 7.18 -20.84 -4.73
CA SER A 51 6.80 -22.21 -5.07
C SER A 51 7.60 -23.17 -4.18
N GLY A 52 6.98 -23.72 -3.12
CA GLY A 52 7.59 -24.71 -2.24
C GLY A 52 7.26 -24.60 -0.75
N TYR A 53 6.69 -23.49 -0.29
CA TYR A 53 6.22 -23.32 1.10
C TYR A 53 4.73 -22.98 1.11
N SER A 54 4.01 -23.48 2.13
CA SER A 54 2.58 -23.30 2.44
C SER A 54 1.89 -22.06 1.81
N PRO A 55 0.63 -22.13 1.35
CA PRO A 55 -0.08 -21.05 0.64
C PRO A 55 -0.23 -19.81 1.53
N SER A 56 0.81 -18.99 1.56
CA SER A 56 0.90 -17.80 2.39
C SER A 56 0.57 -16.61 1.51
N ILE A 57 -0.48 -15.87 1.84
CA ILE A 57 -0.82 -14.63 1.15
C ILE A 57 0.38 -13.67 1.36
N PRO A 58 1.01 -13.15 0.29
CA PRO A 58 2.16 -12.27 0.41
C PRO A 58 1.79 -10.97 1.15
N VAL A 59 2.63 -10.52 2.06
CA VAL A 59 2.45 -9.28 2.82
C VAL A 59 3.44 -8.23 2.31
N VAL A 60 2.93 -7.06 1.89
CA VAL A 60 3.72 -5.90 1.49
C VAL A 60 3.53 -4.81 2.53
N MET A 61 4.64 -4.22 2.99
CA MET A 61 4.62 -3.18 4.02
C MET A 61 5.11 -1.83 3.46
N PHE A 62 4.40 -0.77 3.78
CA PHE A 62 4.73 0.61 3.42
C PHE A 62 4.85 1.48 4.65
N ASP A 63 5.97 2.20 4.76
CA ASP A 63 6.13 3.23 5.78
C ASP A 63 5.90 4.62 5.19
N GLU A 64 4.78 5.25 5.56
CA GLU A 64 4.38 6.60 5.13
C GLU A 64 4.51 6.80 3.60
N PRO A 65 3.85 5.96 2.77
CA PRO A 65 4.15 5.84 1.35
C PRO A 65 3.93 7.13 0.56
N THR A 66 3.05 8.01 1.02
CA THR A 66 2.67 9.24 0.31
C THR A 66 3.24 10.52 0.93
N SER A 67 4.10 10.39 1.95
CA SER A 67 4.74 11.52 2.60
C SER A 67 5.66 12.29 1.63
N GLY A 68 5.47 13.61 1.57
CA GLY A 68 6.23 14.50 0.67
C GLY A 68 5.83 14.43 -0.81
N MET A 69 4.76 13.70 -1.16
CA MET A 69 4.18 13.68 -2.50
C MET A 69 3.15 14.80 -2.68
N ASP A 70 3.10 15.38 -3.89
CA ASP A 70 2.05 16.30 -4.27
C ASP A 70 0.67 15.58 -4.37
N PRO A 71 -0.45 16.33 -4.37
CA PRO A 71 -1.78 15.73 -4.37
C PRO A 71 -2.07 14.81 -5.57
N ALA A 72 -1.52 15.08 -6.75
CA ALA A 72 -1.76 14.26 -7.93
C ALA A 72 -1.00 12.93 -7.81
N ALA A 73 0.29 13.00 -7.50
CA ALA A 73 1.13 11.82 -7.32
C ALA A 73 0.62 10.90 -6.20
N ARG A 74 0.06 11.48 -5.12
CA ARG A 74 -0.58 10.72 -4.04
C ARG A 74 -1.77 9.91 -4.52
N ARG A 75 -2.67 10.51 -5.30
CA ARG A 75 -3.85 9.83 -5.87
C ARG A 75 -3.44 8.67 -6.78
N THR A 76 -2.44 8.89 -7.64
CA THR A 76 -1.88 7.82 -8.49
C THR A 76 -1.42 6.63 -7.66
N LEU A 77 -0.72 6.88 -6.54
CA LEU A 77 -0.27 5.80 -5.65
C LEU A 77 -1.44 5.13 -4.92
N TRP A 78 -2.44 5.89 -4.46
CA TRP A 78 -3.64 5.34 -3.84
C TRP A 78 -4.40 4.40 -4.78
N ASP A 79 -4.59 4.79 -6.03
CA ASP A 79 -5.27 3.98 -7.04
C ASP A 79 -4.52 2.68 -7.31
N LEU A 80 -3.19 2.75 -7.41
CA LEU A 80 -2.33 1.57 -7.54
C LEU A 80 -2.47 0.63 -6.33
N LEU A 81 -2.30 1.16 -5.11
CA LEU A 81 -2.39 0.35 -3.89
C LEU A 81 -3.77 -0.31 -3.76
N ARG A 82 -4.83 0.40 -4.16
CA ARG A 82 -6.20 -0.13 -4.17
C ARG A 82 -6.37 -1.26 -5.20
N SER A 83 -5.80 -1.14 -6.40
CA SER A 83 -5.86 -2.21 -7.41
C SER A 83 -5.03 -3.43 -7.03
N GLU A 84 -3.91 -3.23 -6.32
CA GLU A 84 -3.00 -4.30 -5.90
C GLU A 84 -3.43 -4.99 -4.61
N LYS A 85 -4.59 -4.65 -4.03
CA LYS A 85 -5.13 -5.32 -2.84
C LYS A 85 -5.49 -6.79 -3.06
N GLN A 86 -5.77 -7.19 -4.31
CA GLN A 86 -6.22 -8.54 -4.59
C GLN A 86 -5.03 -9.52 -4.60
N GLY A 87 -5.18 -10.65 -3.89
CA GLY A 87 -4.16 -11.70 -3.86
C GLY A 87 -2.96 -11.42 -2.96
N ARG A 88 -2.96 -10.32 -2.20
CA ARG A 88 -1.91 -9.95 -1.23
C ARG A 88 -2.49 -9.17 -0.05
N THR A 89 -1.71 -9.05 1.01
CA THR A 89 -2.00 -8.15 2.14
C THR A 89 -1.10 -6.95 2.08
N ILE A 90 -1.69 -5.76 2.05
CA ILE A 90 -0.95 -4.50 2.14
C ILE A 90 -1.09 -3.98 3.56
N MET A 91 0.06 -3.70 4.17
CA MET A 91 0.15 -2.99 5.43
C MET A 91 0.82 -1.65 5.23
N LEU A 92 0.20 -0.57 5.70
CA LEU A 92 0.77 0.77 5.59
C LEU A 92 0.66 1.55 6.87
N THR A 93 1.67 2.39 7.11
CA THR A 93 1.64 3.47 8.09
C THR A 93 1.35 4.80 7.41
N THR A 94 0.53 5.59 8.10
CA THR A 94 0.17 6.93 7.65
C THR A 94 -0.24 7.80 8.82
N HIS A 95 0.00 9.09 8.71
CA HIS A 95 -0.62 10.14 9.51
C HIS A 95 -1.71 10.90 8.73
N PHE A 96 -1.96 10.54 7.47
CA PHE A 96 -3.01 11.12 6.64
C PHE A 96 -4.32 10.35 6.82
N MET A 97 -5.32 11.00 7.41
CA MET A 97 -6.64 10.38 7.64
C MET A 97 -7.36 9.98 6.36
N ASP A 98 -7.25 10.80 5.31
CA ASP A 98 -7.86 10.52 4.02
C ASP A 98 -7.26 9.25 3.38
N GLU A 99 -5.96 9.01 3.57
CA GLU A 99 -5.29 7.80 3.10
C GLU A 99 -5.80 6.57 3.85
N ALA A 100 -5.89 6.65 5.18
CA ALA A 100 -6.38 5.57 6.02
C ALA A 100 -7.83 5.21 5.72
N ASP A 101 -8.67 6.23 5.47
CA ASP A 101 -10.09 6.06 5.14
C ASP A 101 -10.29 5.45 3.76
N LEU A 102 -9.50 5.89 2.77
CA LEU A 102 -9.61 5.41 1.39
C LEU A 102 -9.02 4.01 1.20
N LEU A 103 -7.85 3.74 1.81
CA LEU A 103 -7.10 2.51 1.60
C LEU A 103 -7.34 1.47 2.69
N GLY A 104 -7.84 1.83 3.86
CA GLY A 104 -7.93 0.90 4.98
C GLY A 104 -9.23 0.10 5.04
N ASP A 105 -9.13 -1.22 4.97
CA ASP A 105 -10.25 -2.11 5.34
C ASP A 105 -10.38 -2.18 6.88
N ARG A 106 -9.23 -2.15 7.55
CA ARG A 106 -9.07 -1.97 9.00
C ARG A 106 -8.04 -0.87 9.24
N ILE A 107 -8.29 -0.07 10.27
CA ILE A 107 -7.42 0.99 10.74
C ILE A 107 -7.10 0.68 12.20
N ALA A 108 -5.82 0.63 12.53
CA ALA A 108 -5.31 0.63 13.88
C ALA A 108 -4.81 2.04 14.21
N ILE A 109 -5.16 2.58 15.38
CA ILE A 109 -4.67 3.88 15.85
C ILE A 109 -3.67 3.62 16.97
N MET A 110 -2.44 4.09 16.80
CA MET A 110 -1.39 3.98 17.81
C MET A 110 -1.14 5.35 18.48
N ALA A 111 -0.83 5.34 19.78
CA ALA A 111 -0.44 6.54 20.51
C ALA A 111 0.41 6.14 21.71
N GLY A 112 1.42 6.95 22.04
CA GLY A 112 2.32 6.67 23.16
C GLY A 112 3.04 5.32 23.07
N GLY A 113 3.27 4.81 21.85
CA GLY A 113 3.89 3.50 21.63
C GLY A 113 2.96 2.30 21.80
N GLY A 114 1.66 2.50 21.99
CA GLY A 114 0.67 1.43 22.15
C GLY A 114 -0.52 1.55 21.20
N LEU A 115 -1.14 0.41 20.87
CA LEU A 115 -2.39 0.35 20.13
C LEU A 115 -3.55 0.84 21.01
N GLN A 116 -4.24 1.88 20.55
CA GLN A 116 -5.35 2.50 21.28
C GLN A 116 -6.69 1.90 20.87
N CYS A 117 -6.90 1.73 19.57
CA CYS A 117 -8.10 1.11 19.04
C CYS A 117 -7.86 0.57 17.63
N CYS A 118 -8.73 -0.34 17.21
CA CYS A 118 -8.74 -0.84 15.84
C CYS A 118 -10.17 -1.12 15.37
N GLY A 119 -10.40 -0.96 14.07
CA GLY A 119 -11.71 -1.21 13.48
C GLY A 119 -11.79 -0.71 12.04
N SER A 120 -12.97 -0.84 11.42
CA SER A 120 -13.22 -0.16 10.15
C SER A 120 -13.29 1.35 10.36
N SER A 121 -13.05 2.11 9.30
CA SER A 121 -13.20 3.57 9.35
C SER A 121 -14.59 3.98 9.89
N PHE A 122 -15.65 3.35 9.38
CA PHE A 122 -17.01 3.60 9.85
C PHE A 122 -17.19 3.35 11.36
N PHE A 123 -16.66 2.24 11.87
CA PHE A 123 -16.73 1.92 13.29
C PHE A 123 -16.01 2.97 14.14
N LEU A 124 -14.80 3.37 13.74
CA LEU A 124 -13.99 4.34 14.47
C LEU A 124 -14.63 5.73 14.44
N LYS A 125 -15.10 6.18 13.27
CA LYS A 125 -15.86 7.43 13.13
C LYS A 125 -17.12 7.44 13.98
N LYS A 126 -17.89 6.35 13.99
CA LYS A 126 -19.10 6.24 14.84
C LYS A 126 -18.78 6.26 16.33
N ARG A 127 -17.68 5.62 16.74
CA ARG A 127 -17.30 5.46 18.16
C ARG A 127 -16.63 6.71 18.75
N PHE A 128 -15.91 7.49 17.95
CA PHE A 128 -15.05 8.58 18.44
C PHE A 128 -15.30 9.93 17.74
N GLY A 129 -16.46 10.06 17.09
CA GLY A 129 -16.84 10.92 15.96
C GLY A 129 -16.58 12.41 15.92
N GLU A 130 -15.64 12.96 16.69
CA GLU A 130 -15.14 14.34 16.50
C GLU A 130 -13.77 14.56 17.18
N ARG A 131 -13.18 13.55 17.84
CA ARG A 131 -11.96 13.67 18.68
C ARG A 131 -10.81 12.76 18.26
N VAL A 132 -10.83 12.24 17.03
CA VAL A 132 -9.73 11.40 16.55
C VAL A 132 -8.66 12.27 15.92
N TYR A 133 -7.79 12.82 16.77
CA TYR A 133 -6.44 13.13 16.33
C TYR A 133 -5.72 11.79 16.21
N VAL A 134 -5.47 11.34 14.98
CA VAL A 134 -4.61 10.20 14.77
C VAL A 134 -3.19 10.60 15.14
N LEU A 135 -2.73 9.99 16.22
CA LEU A 135 -1.33 9.97 16.59
C LEU A 135 -0.68 8.74 15.92
N LYS A 136 0.64 8.89 15.79
CA LYS A 136 1.59 8.14 14.96
C LYS A 136 1.32 6.64 14.84
N ASP A 137 1.57 6.15 13.62
CA ASP A 137 1.58 4.75 13.18
C ASP A 137 0.19 4.13 13.07
N ILE A 138 -0.52 4.49 11.99
CA ILE A 138 -1.63 3.66 11.53
C ILE A 138 -1.06 2.32 11.07
N LEU A 139 -1.66 1.20 11.43
CA LEU A 139 -1.41 -0.08 10.74
C LEU A 139 -2.68 -0.42 10.00
N SER A 140 -2.70 -0.22 8.69
CA SER A 140 -3.75 -0.82 7.87
C SER A 140 -3.37 -2.24 7.51
N ALA A 141 -4.31 -3.19 7.45
CA ALA A 141 -4.04 -4.51 6.91
C ALA A 141 -5.25 -4.94 6.06
N THR A 142 -5.02 -5.13 4.76
CA THR A 142 -6.01 -5.66 3.84
C THR A 142 -5.86 -7.17 3.72
N THR A 143 -6.88 -7.96 4.03
CA THR A 143 -6.89 -9.40 3.73
C THR A 143 -8.18 -9.73 3.00
N TYR A 144 -8.09 -10.18 1.75
CA TYR A 144 -9.24 -10.70 1.02
C TYR A 144 -9.44 -12.18 1.34
N TYR A 145 -10.60 -12.54 1.91
CA TYR A 145 -11.03 -13.92 2.10
C TYR A 145 -11.60 -14.46 0.77
N HIS A 146 -11.13 -15.62 0.31
CA HIS A 146 -11.71 -16.32 -0.83
C HIS A 146 -12.98 -17.06 -0.36
N PRO A 147 -14.20 -16.73 -0.84
CA PRO A 147 -15.44 -17.28 -0.28
C PRO A 147 -15.79 -18.72 -0.66
N TYR A 148 -14.92 -19.47 -1.37
CA TYR A 148 -15.22 -20.81 -1.88
C TYR A 148 -14.12 -21.85 -1.66
N ARG A 149 -13.70 -22.07 -0.40
CA ARG A 149 -12.94 -23.27 -0.03
C ARG A 149 -13.67 -24.06 1.05
N LEU A 150 -14.79 -24.68 0.65
CA LEU A 150 -15.39 -25.79 1.39
C LEU A 150 -14.69 -27.07 0.91
N TYR A 151 -14.09 -27.78 1.89
CA TYR A 151 -13.55 -29.15 1.89
C TYR A 151 -12.82 -29.65 0.65
#